data_AF-A0A2W7NGJ1-F1
#
_entry.id   AF-A0A2W7NGJ1-F1
#
_cell.length_a   1.000
_cell.length_b   1.000
_cell.length_c   1.000
_cell.angle_alpha   90.00
_cell.angle_beta   90.00
_cell.angle_gamma   90.00
#
_symmetry.space_group_name_H-M   'P 1'
#
loop_
_entity.id
_entity.type
_entity.pdbx_description
1 polymer ?
#
loop_
_entity_poly.entity_id
_entity_poly.type
_entity_poly.pdbx_seq_one_letter_code
_entity_poly.pdbx_strand_id
1 'polypeptide(L)'
;MKKILIPLVVAWMMMPSCDLKDVKLYPSMSESTTEYIHHQGSYSETGIYNVTEIKNSINDLDAEGRVTDVMIEGLYLNILLNTQIDYPVTTATSTSADLILTDWDGIDFNLADDVTIELNKTSQTVNLHEYLDSEGVNQLRDMLFDVATNAVPAGATEVRVALNGVMTPVNGFVNAQVDIVIDLSIEFTPE
;
A
#
# COMPACT_ATOMS: atom_id res chain seq x y z
N MET A 1 25.18 53.56 -58.12
CA MET A 1 23.78 53.54 -57.59
C MET A 1 23.26 52.12 -57.68
N LYS A 2 22.49 51.72 -56.65
CA LYS A 2 21.78 50.43 -56.44
C LYS A 2 22.63 49.21 -56.06
N LYS A 3 22.69 49.04 -54.74
CA LYS A 3 22.96 47.81 -53.97
C LYS A 3 21.78 46.84 -54.14
N ILE A 4 22.04 45.55 -54.33
CA ILE A 4 21.09 44.48 -54.01
C ILE A 4 21.89 43.40 -53.28
N LEU A 5 21.65 43.31 -51.97
CA LEU A 5 22.17 42.31 -51.06
C LEU A 5 21.32 41.04 -51.16
N ILE A 6 21.97 39.89 -51.27
CA ILE A 6 21.39 38.55 -51.08
C ILE A 6 21.45 38.24 -49.59
N PRO A 7 20.35 37.92 -48.89
CA PRO A 7 20.40 37.16 -47.64
C PRO A 7 20.30 35.67 -48.00
N LEU A 8 21.39 34.91 -47.96
CA LEU A 8 21.93 34.19 -46.80
C LEU A 8 20.90 33.23 -46.17
N VAL A 9 20.81 32.04 -46.74
CA VAL A 9 20.29 30.85 -46.07
C VAL A 9 21.38 30.38 -45.10
N VAL A 10 21.17 30.60 -43.80
CA VAL A 10 21.79 29.81 -42.73
C VAL A 10 20.69 29.48 -41.74
N ALA A 11 20.25 28.23 -41.80
CA ALA A 11 19.50 27.60 -40.73
C ALA A 11 20.46 27.40 -39.54
N TRP A 12 20.16 28.01 -38.40
CA TRP A 12 20.61 27.63 -37.07
C TRP A 12 19.40 27.87 -36.15
N MET A 13 18.57 26.85 -35.93
CA MET A 13 18.58 26.10 -34.67
C MET A 13 18.76 27.02 -33.45
N MET A 14 17.65 27.64 -33.04
CA MET A 14 17.43 27.98 -31.65
C MET A 14 16.24 27.17 -31.20
N MET A 15 16.48 25.88 -30.94
CA MET A 15 15.67 25.23 -29.92
C MET A 15 16.03 25.98 -28.63
N PRO A 16 15.08 26.60 -27.92
CA PRO A 16 15.35 26.89 -26.53
C PRO A 16 15.72 25.55 -25.90
N SER A 17 16.92 25.46 -25.32
CA SER A 17 17.19 24.44 -24.32
C SER A 17 16.22 24.76 -23.17
N CYS A 18 15.00 24.23 -23.27
CA CYS A 18 14.30 23.83 -22.07
C CYS A 18 15.28 22.85 -21.42
N ASP A 19 15.99 23.30 -20.40
CA ASP A 19 16.34 22.42 -19.30
C ASP A 19 15.00 21.78 -18.92
N LEU A 20 14.76 20.57 -19.44
CA LEU A 20 13.66 19.73 -19.01
C LEU A 20 13.91 19.57 -17.53
N LYS A 21 13.23 20.38 -16.73
CA LYS A 21 13.12 20.17 -15.30
C LYS A 21 12.59 18.76 -15.20
N ASP A 22 13.36 17.83 -14.66
CA ASP A 22 12.93 16.44 -14.48
C ASP A 22 11.58 16.47 -13.75
N VAL A 23 10.49 16.31 -14.51
CA VAL A 23 9.14 16.34 -13.95
C VAL A 23 8.92 14.95 -13.39
N LYS A 24 9.00 14.83 -12.08
CA LYS A 24 8.62 13.62 -11.37
C LYS A 24 7.11 13.58 -11.23
N LEU A 25 6.50 12.47 -11.66
CA LEU A 25 5.07 12.22 -11.46
C LEU A 25 4.91 11.29 -10.26
N TYR A 26 3.89 11.56 -9.44
CA TYR A 26 3.58 10.83 -8.20
C TYR A 26 2.11 10.41 -8.18
N PRO A 27 1.61 9.62 -9.17
CA PRO A 27 0.26 9.07 -9.09
C PRO A 27 0.09 8.23 -7.82
N SER A 28 -1.08 8.35 -7.19
CA SER A 28 -1.47 7.65 -5.97
C SER A 28 -2.53 6.60 -6.23
N MET A 29 -2.48 5.49 -5.50
CA MET A 29 -3.46 4.40 -5.53
C MET A 29 -3.66 3.81 -4.13
N SER A 30 -4.73 3.03 -3.94
CA SER A 30 -5.03 2.34 -2.69
C SER A 30 -5.34 0.88 -2.98
N GLU A 31 -4.73 -0.02 -2.21
CA GLU A 31 -4.93 -1.46 -2.30
C GLU A 31 -5.46 -1.96 -0.96
N SER A 32 -6.42 -2.89 -1.00
CA SER A 32 -7.04 -3.42 0.20
C SER A 32 -7.30 -4.91 0.12
N THR A 33 -7.16 -5.58 1.26
CA THR A 33 -7.57 -6.97 1.44
C THR A 33 -8.52 -7.06 2.64
N THR A 34 -9.50 -7.95 2.56
CA THR A 34 -10.61 -8.02 3.53
C THR A 34 -10.58 -9.33 4.29
N GLU A 35 -10.49 -9.24 5.61
CA GLU A 35 -10.51 -10.37 6.53
C GLU A 35 -11.75 -10.35 7.42
N TYR A 36 -12.22 -11.54 7.80
CA TYR A 36 -13.39 -11.70 8.66
C TYR A 36 -12.99 -12.36 9.99
N ILE A 37 -13.01 -11.58 11.06
CA ILE A 37 -12.67 -12.03 12.40
C ILE A 37 -13.94 -12.48 13.12
N HIS A 38 -14.05 -13.79 13.33
CA HIS A 38 -15.16 -14.43 14.05
C HIS A 38 -14.65 -15.33 15.19
N HIS A 39 -13.90 -14.75 16.12
CA HIS A 39 -13.13 -15.49 17.12
C HIS A 39 -13.49 -15.14 18.55
N GLN A 40 -13.12 -16.03 19.46
CA GLN A 40 -13.16 -15.78 20.90
C GLN A 40 -11.74 -15.75 21.45
N GLY A 41 -11.40 -14.67 22.16
CA GLY A 41 -10.12 -14.49 22.82
C GLY A 41 -8.99 -14.05 21.89
N SER A 42 -8.44 -14.95 21.09
CA SER A 42 -7.34 -14.61 20.16
C SER A 42 -7.70 -14.96 18.73
N TYR A 43 -7.10 -14.27 17.77
CA TYR A 43 -7.28 -14.53 16.34
C TYR A 43 -5.96 -14.37 15.59
N SER A 44 -5.90 -14.98 14.42
CA SER A 44 -4.82 -14.88 13.45
C SER A 44 -5.45 -15.03 12.07
N GLU A 45 -5.55 -13.92 11.36
CA GLU A 45 -6.08 -13.86 9.99
C GLU A 45 -4.98 -13.40 9.05
N THR A 46 -5.08 -13.69 7.75
CA THR A 46 -4.04 -13.31 6.78
C THR A 46 -4.66 -12.65 5.58
N GLY A 47 -4.45 -11.34 5.49
CA GLY A 47 -4.71 -10.54 4.30
C GLY A 47 -3.76 -10.92 3.18
N ILE A 48 -4.33 -11.12 1.99
CA ILE A 48 -3.58 -11.44 0.77
C ILE A 48 -3.83 -10.34 -0.25
N TYR A 49 -2.75 -9.73 -0.75
CA TYR A 49 -2.78 -8.86 -1.92
C TYR A 49 -2.21 -9.61 -3.12
N ASN A 50 -2.97 -9.64 -4.21
CA ASN A 50 -2.54 -10.32 -5.42
C ASN A 50 -1.53 -9.44 -6.19
N VAL A 51 -0.33 -9.97 -6.45
CA VAL A 51 0.72 -9.26 -7.19
C VAL A 51 0.25 -8.80 -8.57
N THR A 52 -0.57 -9.61 -9.24
CA THR A 52 -1.11 -9.27 -10.56
C THR A 52 -2.10 -8.12 -10.49
N GLU A 53 -2.93 -8.07 -9.44
CA GLU A 53 -3.90 -6.99 -9.24
C GLU A 53 -3.17 -5.68 -8.94
N ILE A 54 -2.23 -5.67 -8.00
CA ILE A 54 -1.37 -4.51 -7.72
C ILE A 54 -0.69 -4.04 -9.01
N LYS A 55 -0.06 -4.95 -9.75
CA LYS A 55 0.62 -4.60 -11.01
C LYS A 55 -0.34 -4.00 -12.03
N ASN A 56 -1.56 -4.50 -12.16
CA ASN A 56 -2.55 -3.93 -13.07
C ASN A 56 -2.97 -2.52 -12.63
N SER A 57 -3.24 -2.32 -11.35
CA SER A 57 -3.52 -1.00 -10.77
C SER A 57 -2.39 0.00 -11.04
N ILE A 58 -1.13 -0.43 -10.96
CA ILE A 58 0.04 0.40 -11.30
C ILE A 58 0.08 0.74 -12.79
N ASN A 59 -0.18 -0.22 -13.67
CA ASN A 59 -0.19 0.02 -15.12
C ASN A 59 -1.35 0.91 -15.57
N ASP A 60 -2.43 0.96 -14.79
CA ASP A 60 -3.58 1.85 -15.03
C ASP A 60 -3.29 3.30 -14.60
N LEU A 61 -2.19 3.55 -13.91
CA LEU A 61 -1.68 4.91 -13.68
C LEU A 61 -1.18 5.46 -15.02
N ASP A 62 -1.87 6.44 -15.57
CA ASP A 62 -1.54 7.13 -16.84
C ASP A 62 -0.25 7.97 -16.70
N ALA A 63 0.87 7.29 -16.46
CA ALA A 63 2.19 7.86 -16.24
C ALA A 63 3.20 7.20 -17.17
N GLU A 64 3.84 8.01 -18.02
CA GLU A 64 4.94 7.57 -18.87
C GLU A 64 6.28 7.69 -18.12
N GLY A 65 7.16 6.71 -18.31
CA GLY A 65 8.52 6.74 -17.78
C GLY A 65 8.90 5.51 -16.98
N ARG A 66 10.06 5.57 -16.33
CA ARG A 66 10.56 4.50 -15.46
C ARG A 66 10.13 4.75 -14.02
N VAL A 67 9.63 3.71 -13.35
CA VAL A 67 9.44 3.72 -11.90
C VAL A 67 10.80 3.87 -11.21
N THR A 68 10.89 4.81 -10.28
CA THR A 68 12.10 5.12 -9.52
C THR A 68 11.92 4.97 -8.03
N ASP A 69 10.68 5.07 -7.55
CA ASP A 69 10.35 4.79 -6.16
C ASP A 69 8.89 4.37 -6.01
N VAL A 70 8.61 3.70 -4.90
CA VAL A 70 7.26 3.49 -4.36
C VAL A 70 7.27 4.05 -2.93
N MET A 71 6.28 4.87 -2.60
CA MET A 71 6.08 5.46 -1.28
C MET A 71 4.80 4.90 -0.68
N ILE A 72 4.86 4.48 0.58
CA ILE A 72 3.67 4.13 1.37
C ILE A 72 3.20 5.41 2.04
N GLU A 73 2.07 5.94 1.59
CA GLU A 73 1.49 7.18 2.10
C GLU A 73 0.68 6.94 3.39
N GLY A 74 0.12 5.73 3.54
CA GLY A 74 -0.65 5.36 4.70
C GLY A 74 -0.93 3.87 4.80
N LEU A 75 -1.11 3.43 6.04
CA LEU A 75 -1.55 2.08 6.39
C LEU A 75 -2.71 2.20 7.38
N TYR A 76 -3.80 1.50 7.08
CA TYR A 76 -5.04 1.61 7.84
C TYR A 76 -5.72 0.27 8.05
N LEU A 77 -6.49 0.18 9.14
CA LEU A 77 -7.49 -0.87 9.33
C LEU A 77 -8.87 -0.22 9.27
N ASN A 78 -9.69 -0.61 8.29
CA ASN A 78 -11.11 -0.26 8.26
C ASN A 78 -11.91 -1.40 8.88
N ILE A 79 -12.64 -1.11 9.95
CA ILE A 79 -13.27 -2.12 10.78
C ILE A 79 -14.78 -1.89 10.77
N LEU A 80 -15.52 -2.93 10.42
CA LEU A 80 -16.97 -2.98 10.50
C LEU A 80 -17.38 -4.08 11.47
N LEU A 81 -18.07 -3.72 12.56
CA LEU A 81 -18.50 -4.67 13.58
C LEU A 81 -19.87 -5.26 13.27
N ASN A 82 -20.04 -6.52 13.65
CA ASN A 82 -21.27 -7.30 13.60
C ASN A 82 -21.85 -7.40 12.18
N THR A 83 -20.99 -7.57 11.19
CA THR A 83 -21.36 -7.62 9.76
C THR A 83 -22.05 -8.94 9.38
N GLN A 84 -21.76 -10.03 10.08
CA GLN A 84 -22.33 -11.35 9.80
C GLN A 84 -23.38 -11.74 10.83
N ILE A 85 -24.59 -12.06 10.34
CA ILE A 85 -25.77 -12.35 11.18
C ILE A 85 -25.73 -13.73 11.86
N ASP A 86 -24.96 -14.67 11.30
CA ASP A 86 -24.88 -16.05 11.79
C ASP A 86 -23.90 -16.18 12.98
N TYR A 87 -23.19 -15.11 13.32
CA TYR A 87 -22.23 -15.07 14.42
C TYR A 87 -22.76 -14.25 15.60
N PRO A 88 -22.33 -14.56 16.83
CA PRO A 88 -22.65 -13.75 18.00
C PRO A 88 -22.26 -12.28 17.79
N VAL A 89 -22.94 -11.40 18.53
CA VAL A 89 -22.51 -10.00 18.60
C VAL A 89 -21.16 -9.88 19.30
N THR A 90 -20.37 -8.90 18.89
CA THR A 90 -19.09 -8.56 19.51
C THR A 90 -19.30 -8.26 20.99
N THR A 91 -18.56 -8.97 21.85
CA THR A 91 -18.55 -8.79 23.30
C THR A 91 -17.19 -8.35 23.82
N ALA A 92 -16.13 -8.48 23.03
CA ALA A 92 -14.86 -7.84 23.31
C ALA A 92 -15.04 -6.31 23.30
N THR A 93 -14.42 -5.62 24.26
CA THR A 93 -14.42 -4.16 24.35
C THR A 93 -13.28 -3.54 23.56
N SER A 94 -12.16 -4.24 23.45
CA SER A 94 -11.01 -3.84 22.64
C SER A 94 -10.20 -5.06 22.20
N THR A 95 -9.24 -4.86 21.29
CA THR A 95 -8.23 -5.85 20.90
C THR A 95 -6.87 -5.18 20.77
N SER A 96 -5.80 -5.87 21.15
CA SER A 96 -4.42 -5.52 20.82
C SER A 96 -4.00 -6.40 19.65
N ALA A 97 -3.46 -5.81 18.59
CA ALA A 97 -3.13 -6.54 17.38
C ALA A 97 -1.76 -6.18 16.81
N ASP A 98 -1.09 -7.18 16.25
CA ASP A 98 0.14 -7.04 15.49
C ASP A 98 -0.14 -7.33 14.02
N LEU A 99 0.52 -6.60 13.12
CA LEU A 99 0.52 -6.83 11.68
C LEU A 99 1.89 -7.35 11.29
N ILE A 100 1.92 -8.53 10.66
CA ILE A 100 3.15 -9.20 10.26
C ILE A 100 3.16 -9.35 8.74
N LEU A 101 4.15 -8.74 8.09
CA LEU A 101 4.43 -8.91 6.67
C LEU A 101 5.29 -10.17 6.48
N THR A 102 4.92 -11.05 5.55
CA THR A 102 5.80 -12.13 5.11
C THR A 102 6.41 -11.77 3.75
N ASP A 103 7.74 -11.78 3.67
CA ASP A 103 8.47 -11.45 2.44
C ASP A 103 8.44 -12.58 1.39
N TRP A 104 9.14 -12.38 0.27
CA TRP A 104 9.22 -13.36 -0.82
C TRP A 104 9.91 -14.68 -0.44
N ASP A 105 10.83 -14.65 0.54
CA ASP A 105 11.59 -15.79 1.04
C ASP A 105 10.88 -16.49 2.22
N GLY A 106 9.73 -15.97 2.65
CA GLY A 106 8.95 -16.49 3.77
C GLY A 106 9.42 -16.01 5.15
N ILE A 107 10.17 -14.92 5.20
CA ILE A 107 10.63 -14.27 6.43
C ILE A 107 9.57 -13.27 6.89
N ASP A 108 9.26 -13.33 8.18
CA ASP A 108 8.28 -12.46 8.81
C ASP A 108 8.93 -11.18 9.35
N PHE A 109 8.28 -10.05 9.07
CA PHE A 109 8.64 -8.71 9.53
C PHE A 109 7.45 -8.08 10.22
N ASN A 110 7.68 -7.47 11.38
CA ASN A 110 6.66 -6.65 12.02
C ASN A 110 6.39 -5.43 11.16
N LEU A 111 5.15 -5.24 10.73
CA LEU A 111 4.70 -4.07 9.98
C LEU A 111 4.11 -3.02 10.94
N ALA A 112 3.38 -3.47 11.95
CA ALA A 112 2.89 -2.65 13.04
C ALA A 112 2.68 -3.50 14.30
N ASP A 113 3.04 -2.98 15.47
CA ASP A 113 3.00 -3.72 16.74
C ASP A 113 2.07 -3.05 17.75
N ASP A 114 1.45 -3.86 18.62
CA ASP A 114 0.64 -3.41 19.77
C ASP A 114 -0.49 -2.41 19.39
N VAL A 115 -1.09 -2.59 18.22
CA VAL A 115 -2.21 -1.76 17.73
C VAL A 115 -3.42 -1.97 18.63
N THR A 116 -3.72 -0.98 19.46
CA THR A 116 -4.90 -1.03 20.34
C THR A 116 -6.13 -0.49 19.62
N ILE A 117 -7.15 -1.34 19.50
CA ILE A 117 -8.39 -1.05 18.78
C ILE A 117 -9.56 -1.16 19.74
N GLU A 118 -10.24 -0.04 19.99
CA GLU A 118 -11.48 -0.01 20.76
C GLU A 118 -12.66 -0.49 19.91
N LEU A 119 -13.40 -1.51 20.35
CA LEU A 119 -14.47 -2.15 19.58
C LEU A 119 -15.85 -1.58 19.97
N ASN A 120 -15.96 -0.25 19.97
CA ASN A 120 -17.13 0.47 20.48
C ASN A 120 -17.97 1.20 19.40
N LYS A 121 -17.54 1.13 18.13
CA LYS A 121 -18.25 1.73 16.99
C LYS A 121 -18.53 0.67 15.94
N THR A 122 -19.71 0.74 15.33
CA THR A 122 -20.09 -0.16 14.22
C THR A 122 -19.17 -0.03 13.01
N SER A 123 -18.59 1.15 12.78
CA SER A 123 -17.60 1.40 11.74
C SER A 123 -16.53 2.35 12.27
N GLN A 124 -15.27 2.04 12.01
CA GLN A 124 -14.12 2.87 12.37
C GLN A 124 -12.92 2.61 11.47
N THR A 125 -12.05 3.62 11.37
CA THR A 125 -10.76 3.52 10.71
C THR A 125 -9.67 3.75 11.74
N VAL A 126 -8.69 2.86 11.79
CA VAL A 126 -7.50 2.96 12.64
C VAL A 126 -6.33 3.31 11.74
N ASN A 127 -5.72 4.48 11.95
CA ASN A 127 -4.48 4.85 11.28
C ASN A 127 -3.30 4.21 12.03
N LEU A 128 -2.46 3.49 11.30
CA LEU A 128 -1.36 2.73 11.89
C LEU A 128 -0.07 3.53 12.08
N HIS A 129 -0.01 4.81 11.65
CA HIS A 129 1.22 5.61 11.60
C HIS A 129 2.09 5.57 12.87
N GLU A 130 1.48 5.62 14.06
CA GLU A 130 2.20 5.61 15.34
C GLU A 130 2.67 4.21 15.78
N TYR A 131 2.19 3.16 15.12
CA TYR A 131 2.46 1.75 15.44
C TYR A 131 3.43 1.10 14.44
N LEU A 132 3.74 1.79 13.33
CA LEU A 132 4.54 1.22 12.25
C LEU A 132 5.97 0.91 12.70
N ASP A 133 6.42 -0.30 12.37
CA ASP A 133 7.84 -0.65 12.47
C ASP A 133 8.55 -0.34 11.15
N SER A 134 9.65 0.40 11.25
CA SER A 134 10.38 0.87 10.07
C SER A 134 10.98 -0.25 9.22
N GLU A 135 11.36 -1.39 9.82
CA GLU A 135 11.94 -2.51 9.10
C GLU A 135 10.88 -3.18 8.21
N GLY A 136 9.70 -3.49 8.76
CA GLY A 136 8.61 -4.06 7.97
C GLY A 136 8.04 -3.09 6.94
N VAL A 137 7.96 -1.79 7.23
CA VAL A 137 7.54 -0.79 6.24
C VAL A 137 8.52 -0.70 5.08
N ASN A 138 9.83 -0.71 5.36
CA ASN A 138 10.84 -0.72 4.30
C ASN A 138 10.77 -2.00 3.48
N GLN A 139 10.59 -3.16 4.12
CA GLN A 139 10.42 -4.43 3.41
C GLN A 139 9.17 -4.43 2.53
N LEU A 140 8.03 -3.91 3.03
CA LEU A 140 6.81 -3.76 2.23
C LEU A 140 7.04 -2.87 1.02
N ARG A 141 7.74 -1.74 1.21
CA ARG A 141 8.11 -0.83 0.12
C ARG A 141 8.98 -1.54 -0.93
N ASP A 142 9.98 -2.29 -0.51
CA ASP A 142 10.87 -3.02 -1.43
C ASP A 142 10.08 -4.07 -2.24
N MET A 143 9.17 -4.81 -1.59
CA MET A 143 8.28 -5.76 -2.27
C MET A 143 7.36 -5.07 -3.29
N LEU A 144 6.76 -3.93 -2.93
CA LEU A 144 5.90 -3.16 -3.84
C LEU A 144 6.69 -2.54 -4.99
N PHE A 145 7.94 -2.14 -4.75
CA PHE A 145 8.85 -1.68 -5.78
C PHE A 145 9.21 -2.81 -6.76
N ASP A 146 9.43 -4.04 -6.28
CA ASP A 146 9.61 -5.21 -7.13
C ASP A 146 8.38 -5.46 -8.00
N VAL A 147 7.17 -5.31 -7.45
CA VAL A 147 5.91 -5.41 -8.22
C VAL A 147 5.86 -4.35 -9.31
N ALA A 148 6.11 -3.08 -8.95
CA ALA A 148 6.07 -1.95 -9.87
C ALA A 148 7.11 -2.05 -11.00
N THR A 149 8.28 -2.61 -10.71
CA THR A 149 9.39 -2.75 -11.68
C THR A 149 9.44 -4.09 -12.39
N ASN A 150 8.46 -4.98 -12.14
CA ASN A 150 8.41 -6.35 -12.67
C ASN A 150 9.61 -7.22 -12.26
N ALA A 151 10.18 -6.98 -11.08
CA ALA A 151 11.29 -7.71 -10.50
C ALA A 151 10.87 -8.81 -9.50
N VAL A 152 9.56 -9.08 -9.36
CA VAL A 152 9.02 -10.10 -8.45
C VAL A 152 9.66 -11.49 -8.71
N PRO A 153 10.12 -12.20 -7.66
CA PRO A 153 10.70 -13.54 -7.79
C PRO A 153 9.78 -14.53 -8.49
N ALA A 154 10.37 -15.44 -9.27
CA ALA A 154 9.60 -16.43 -10.03
C ALA A 154 8.78 -17.34 -9.10
N GLY A 155 7.46 -17.36 -9.30
CA GLY A 155 6.52 -18.16 -8.50
C GLY A 155 5.90 -17.42 -7.32
N ALA A 156 6.36 -16.21 -6.98
CA ALA A 156 5.68 -15.35 -6.02
C ALA A 156 4.45 -14.70 -6.67
N THR A 157 3.29 -14.82 -6.01
CA THR A 157 2.00 -14.35 -6.54
C THR A 157 1.24 -13.46 -5.57
N GLU A 158 1.71 -13.35 -4.33
CA GLU A 158 0.96 -12.79 -3.20
C GLU A 158 1.88 -12.00 -2.27
N VAL A 159 1.43 -10.83 -1.83
CA VAL A 159 1.95 -10.15 -0.63
C VAL A 159 1.04 -10.51 0.52
N ARG A 160 1.60 -11.00 1.64
CA ARG A 160 0.84 -11.51 2.78
C ARG A 160 1.05 -10.64 4.01
N VAL A 161 -0.05 -10.25 4.64
CA VAL A 161 -0.05 -9.52 5.89
C VAL A 161 -0.94 -10.25 6.89
N ALA A 162 -0.33 -10.86 7.89
CA ALA A 162 -1.06 -11.50 8.98
C ALA A 162 -1.48 -10.45 10.01
N LEU A 163 -2.73 -10.54 10.47
CA LEU A 163 -3.29 -9.76 11.56
C LEU A 163 -3.52 -10.70 12.75
N ASN A 164 -2.67 -10.58 13.75
CA ASN A 164 -2.72 -11.39 14.97
C ASN A 164 -3.24 -10.53 16.10
N GLY A 165 -4.21 -11.00 16.89
CA GLY A 165 -4.71 -10.19 17.98
C GLY A 165 -5.25 -10.94 19.17
N VAL A 166 -5.31 -10.20 20.29
CA VAL A 166 -5.79 -10.67 21.58
C VAL A 166 -6.83 -9.69 22.11
N MET A 167 -8.00 -10.22 22.42
CA MET A 167 -9.18 -9.47 22.85
C MET A 167 -9.13 -9.13 24.34
N THR A 168 -9.74 -8.02 24.69
CA THR A 168 -10.07 -7.64 26.06
C THR A 168 -11.59 -7.51 26.20
N PRO A 169 -12.23 -8.19 27.16
CA PRO A 169 -11.66 -9.25 28.00
C PRO A 169 -11.21 -10.46 27.16
N VAL A 170 -10.28 -11.27 27.70
CA VAL A 170 -9.66 -12.43 27.00
C VAL A 170 -10.66 -13.50 26.55
N ASN A 171 -11.88 -13.50 27.07
CA ASN A 171 -12.95 -14.39 26.64
C ASN A 171 -14.03 -13.68 25.81
N GLY A 172 -13.80 -12.42 25.45
CA GLY A 172 -14.65 -11.67 24.54
C GLY A 172 -14.68 -12.31 23.15
N PHE A 173 -15.77 -12.09 22.45
CA PHE A 173 -15.97 -12.49 21.06
C PHE A 173 -15.89 -11.27 20.15
N VAL A 174 -15.29 -11.41 18.98
CA VAL A 174 -15.30 -10.41 17.91
C VAL A 174 -16.03 -10.99 16.70
N ASN A 175 -16.93 -10.18 16.16
CA ASN A 175 -17.55 -10.34 14.85
C ASN A 175 -17.23 -9.09 14.06
N ALA A 176 -16.23 -9.14 13.20
CA ALA A 176 -15.79 -7.98 12.45
C ALA A 176 -15.35 -8.35 11.05
N GLN A 177 -15.65 -7.46 10.10
CA GLN A 177 -14.90 -7.36 8.85
C GLN A 177 -13.80 -6.32 9.05
N VAL A 178 -12.58 -6.67 8.65
CA VAL A 178 -11.41 -5.79 8.72
C VAL A 178 -10.78 -5.70 7.33
N ASP A 179 -10.76 -4.52 6.75
CA ASP A 179 -9.99 -4.26 5.54
C ASP A 179 -8.63 -3.69 5.94
N ILE A 180 -7.56 -4.36 5.53
CA ILE A 180 -6.19 -3.85 5.65
C ILE A 180 -5.93 -3.04 4.39
N VAL A 181 -5.69 -1.73 4.55
CA VAL A 181 -5.57 -0.78 3.43
C VAL A 181 -4.18 -0.19 3.38
N ILE A 182 -3.62 -0.16 2.17
CA ILE A 182 -2.32 0.42 1.86
C ILE A 182 -2.52 1.52 0.83
N ASP A 183 -2.20 2.76 1.21
CA ASP A 183 -2.18 3.89 0.28
C ASP A 183 -0.74 4.08 -0.21
N LEU A 184 -0.60 4.22 -1.52
CA LEU A 184 0.67 4.17 -2.25
C LEU A 184 0.80 5.36 -3.18
N SER A 185 2.02 5.85 -3.36
CA SER A 185 2.39 6.76 -4.44
C SER A 185 3.60 6.23 -5.18
N ILE A 186 3.61 6.37 -6.51
CA ILE A 186 4.65 5.80 -7.36
C ILE A 186 5.38 6.91 -8.07
N GLU A 187 6.70 6.98 -7.90
CA GLU A 187 7.53 8.01 -8.53
C GLU A 187 7.97 7.55 -9.92
N PHE A 188 7.61 8.32 -10.95
CA PHE A 188 8.08 8.14 -12.32
C PHE A 188 9.06 9.22 -12.72
N THR A 189 10.13 8.82 -13.40
CA THR A 189 11.03 9.73 -14.14
C THR A 189 10.91 9.51 -15.64
N PRO A 190 10.88 10.58 -16.46
CA PRO A 190 10.93 10.47 -17.91
C PRO A 190 12.15 9.66 -18.38
N GLU A 191 12.01 8.91 -19.49
CA GLU A 191 13.13 8.21 -20.14
C GLU A 191 14.09 9.16 -20.88
#